data_AF-A0A7Y2SIC9-F1
#
_entry.id   AF-A0A7Y2SIC9-F1
#
_cell.length_a   1.000
_cell.length_b   1.000
_cell.length_c   1.000
_cell.angle_alpha   90.00
_cell.angle_beta   90.00
_cell.angle_gamma   90.00
#
_symmetry.space_group_name_H-M   'P 1'
#
loop_
_entity.id
_entity.type
_entity.pdbx_description
1 polymer ?
#
loop_
_entity_poly.entity_id
_entity_poly.type
_entity_poly.pdbx_seq_one_letter_code
_entity_poly.pdbx_strand_id
1 'polypeptide(L)'
;MGRLTLMAAHSPNPPLLVAYDRARACDLLRSSTAHGLRDALRGGRFGDALSPADRAELDELLTAWVQRALGSVFLRDALLVDGQRGPRAFGLICACMTRAYAPLPTNLADTLRTCGSADLSLGDLSGMALRDPALARLADLAGREGLSVALLDQPVGYPPPADLDSLLPAPLARQTFPADAFEPPVGVRRSLAVALVVAGMTLLIVPMLGGSIPEHPAGLPLALITLALMVGIRARWLGFVGALCMWLVPNLPGFRHSSGLIELLPSLPLLIVGMALLILDRRVRALWVWVRQQVGR
;
A
#
# COMPACT_ATOMS: atom_id res chain seq x y z
N MET A 1 19.97 -12.00 -28.36
CA MET A 1 19.05 -11.22 -27.49
C MET A 1 19.81 -10.89 -26.22
N GLY A 2 20.49 -9.75 -26.19
CA GLY A 2 21.32 -9.36 -25.05
C GLY A 2 20.45 -8.68 -23.99
N ARG A 3 20.42 -9.22 -22.78
CA ARG A 3 19.97 -8.52 -21.56
C ARG A 3 21.12 -7.63 -21.12
N LEU A 4 20.95 -6.31 -21.17
CA LEU A 4 21.92 -5.40 -20.57
C LEU A 4 21.48 -5.00 -19.16
N THR A 5 22.30 -5.44 -18.21
CA THR A 5 22.56 -4.77 -16.95
C THR A 5 22.90 -3.31 -17.27
N LEU A 6 22.07 -2.36 -16.81
CA LEU A 6 22.36 -0.93 -16.88
C LEU A 6 23.61 -0.65 -16.03
N MET A 7 24.79 -0.61 -16.68
CA MET A 7 26.03 -0.14 -16.08
C MET A 7 26.04 1.39 -16.08
N ALA A 8 26.30 1.96 -14.91
CA ALA A 8 26.67 3.35 -14.75
C ALA A 8 28.12 3.60 -15.24
N ALA A 9 28.37 4.87 -15.57
CA ALA A 9 29.65 5.55 -15.82
C ALA A 9 30.15 5.67 -17.28
N HIS A 10 29.96 6.88 -17.82
CA HIS A 10 30.92 7.64 -18.65
C HIS A 10 31.38 7.03 -20.00
N SER A 11 30.44 6.80 -20.91
CA SER A 11 30.63 6.87 -22.37
C SER A 11 29.32 7.33 -23.01
N PRO A 12 29.32 8.08 -24.13
CA PRO A 12 28.08 8.50 -24.77
C PRO A 12 27.41 7.26 -25.36
N ASN A 13 26.54 6.63 -24.57
CA ASN A 13 25.72 5.53 -25.05
C ASN A 13 24.94 6.03 -26.26
N PRO A 14 24.90 5.25 -27.36
CA PRO A 14 24.10 5.63 -28.51
C PRO A 14 22.66 5.86 -28.06
N PRO A 15 21.95 6.85 -28.63
CA PRO A 15 20.57 7.14 -28.29
C PRO A 15 19.73 5.87 -28.44
N LEU A 16 18.86 5.60 -27.46
CA LEU A 16 18.08 4.37 -27.38
C LEU A 16 16.63 4.68 -27.67
N LEU A 17 16.00 3.85 -28.50
CA LEU A 17 14.56 3.83 -28.61
C LEU A 17 14.02 2.81 -27.62
N VAL A 18 13.08 3.19 -26.77
CA VAL A 18 12.50 2.29 -25.75
C VAL A 18 11.00 2.15 -25.91
N ALA A 19 10.50 0.92 -25.82
CA ALA A 19 9.08 0.63 -25.67
C ALA A 19 8.79 0.36 -24.20
N TYR A 20 7.90 1.16 -23.61
CA TYR A 20 7.58 1.11 -22.19
C TYR A 20 6.07 1.25 -21.93
N ASP A 21 5.63 0.65 -20.83
CA ASP A 21 4.22 0.66 -20.42
C ASP A 21 3.89 1.95 -19.67
N ARG A 22 3.59 3.00 -20.44
CA ARG A 22 3.26 4.32 -19.89
C ARG A 22 1.95 4.30 -19.11
N ALA A 23 0.95 3.54 -19.55
CA ALA A 23 -0.34 3.47 -18.87
C ALA A 23 -0.18 2.93 -17.45
N ARG A 24 0.61 1.86 -17.29
CA ARG A 24 0.91 1.28 -15.98
C ARG A 24 1.80 2.18 -15.13
N ALA A 25 2.72 2.95 -15.72
CA ALA A 25 3.50 3.95 -15.00
C ALA A 25 2.57 5.04 -14.43
N CYS A 26 1.67 5.60 -15.25
CA CYS A 26 0.67 6.57 -14.82
C CYS A 26 -0.28 6.00 -13.74
N ASP A 27 -0.71 4.75 -13.87
CA ASP A 27 -1.52 4.07 -12.87
C ASP A 27 -0.79 3.93 -11.53
N LEU A 28 0.50 3.61 -11.57
CA LEU A 28 1.33 3.51 -10.38
C LEU A 28 1.49 4.88 -9.71
N LEU A 29 1.74 5.95 -10.49
CA LEU A 29 1.80 7.32 -9.98
C LEU A 29 0.48 7.76 -9.31
N ARG A 30 -0.65 7.34 -9.89
CA ARG A 30 -2.01 7.67 -9.43
C ARG A 30 -2.43 6.91 -8.17
N SER A 31 -2.00 5.66 -8.03
CA SER A 31 -2.55 4.73 -7.01
C SER A 31 -1.61 4.49 -5.83
N SER A 32 -0.31 4.77 -5.97
CA SER A 32 0.71 4.43 -4.97
C SER A 32 1.29 5.66 -4.26
N THR A 33 1.69 5.46 -3.01
CA THR A 33 2.42 6.43 -2.20
C THR A 33 3.92 6.16 -2.27
N ALA A 34 4.73 7.18 -1.95
CA ALA A 34 6.19 7.00 -1.86
C ALA A 34 6.56 5.87 -0.88
N HIS A 35 5.83 5.76 0.23
CA HIS A 35 5.99 4.69 1.21
C HIS A 35 5.63 3.32 0.62
N GLY A 36 4.47 3.20 -0.03
CA GLY A 36 4.02 1.93 -0.61
C GLY A 36 4.93 1.44 -1.75
N LEU A 37 5.46 2.36 -2.57
CA LEU A 37 6.41 2.00 -3.60
C LEU A 37 7.74 1.52 -3.02
N ARG A 38 8.22 2.17 -1.95
CA ARG A 38 9.45 1.78 -1.25
C ARG A 38 9.33 0.39 -0.65
N ASP A 39 8.22 0.11 0.02
CA ASP A 39 7.98 -1.21 0.61
C ASP A 39 7.87 -2.29 -0.47
N ALA A 40 7.23 -1.98 -1.60
CA ALA A 40 7.18 -2.88 -2.75
C ALA A 40 8.57 -3.13 -3.36
N LEU A 41 9.43 -2.12 -3.41
CA LEU A 41 10.80 -2.22 -3.91
C LEU A 41 11.67 -3.09 -3.00
N ARG A 42 11.57 -2.91 -1.69
CA ARG A 42 12.26 -3.74 -0.68
C ARG A 42 11.71 -5.16 -0.62
N GLY A 43 10.41 -5.33 -0.87
CA GLY A 43 9.74 -6.62 -1.02
C GLY A 43 10.04 -7.36 -2.34
N GLY A 44 10.89 -6.79 -3.21
CA GLY A 44 11.33 -7.45 -4.45
C GLY A 44 10.29 -7.46 -5.57
N ARG A 45 9.23 -6.64 -5.50
CA ARG A 45 8.15 -6.61 -6.50
C ARG A 45 8.63 -6.26 -7.92
N PHE A 46 9.72 -5.50 -8.02
CA PHE A 46 10.30 -5.09 -9.30
C PHE A 46 11.36 -6.07 -9.83
N GLY A 47 11.65 -7.16 -9.10
CA GLY A 47 12.58 -8.22 -9.53
C GLY A 47 13.89 -7.66 -10.10
N ASP A 48 14.38 -8.26 -11.18
CA ASP A 48 15.60 -7.84 -11.90
C ASP A 48 15.36 -6.73 -12.94
N ALA A 49 14.21 -6.04 -12.91
CA ALA A 49 13.90 -4.99 -13.89
C ALA A 49 14.80 -3.75 -13.73
N LEU A 50 15.36 -3.55 -12.55
CA LEU A 50 16.34 -2.49 -12.25
C LEU A 50 17.69 -3.10 -11.90
N SER A 51 18.76 -2.41 -12.28
CA SER A 51 20.10 -2.72 -11.77
C SER A 51 20.15 -2.52 -10.25
N PRO A 52 21.08 -3.18 -9.54
CA PRO A 52 21.24 -2.97 -8.09
C PRO A 52 21.51 -1.51 -7.72
N ALA A 53 22.25 -0.78 -8.57
CA ALA A 53 22.55 0.63 -8.37
C ALA A 53 21.30 1.50 -8.54
N ASP A 54 20.55 1.30 -9.63
CA ASP A 54 19.32 2.05 -9.89
C ASP A 54 18.24 1.77 -8.83
N ARG A 55 18.19 0.54 -8.32
CA ARG A 55 17.30 0.15 -7.23
C ARG A 55 17.66 0.86 -5.92
N ALA A 56 18.96 0.93 -5.59
CA ALA A 56 19.43 1.64 -4.40
C ALA A 56 19.15 3.13 -4.50
N GLU A 57 19.36 3.73 -5.67
CA GLU A 57 19.06 5.13 -5.93
C GLU A 57 17.55 5.42 -5.79
N LEU A 58 16.69 4.57 -6.36
CA LEU A 58 15.24 4.72 -6.21
C LEU A 58 14.80 4.61 -4.73
N ASP A 59 15.38 3.67 -3.96
CA ASP A 59 15.10 3.55 -2.51
C ASP A 59 15.51 4.81 -1.73
N GLU A 60 16.64 5.42 -2.09
CA GLU A 60 17.14 6.66 -1.48
C GLU A 60 16.20 7.83 -1.78
N LEU A 61 15.79 8.00 -3.04
CA LEU A 61 14.86 9.04 -3.47
C LEU A 61 13.51 8.92 -2.75
N LEU A 62 12.95 7.70 -2.71
CA LEU A 62 11.70 7.44 -2.00
C LEU A 62 11.83 7.66 -0.49
N THR A 63 12.97 7.29 0.09
CA THR A 63 13.23 7.53 1.52
C THR A 63 13.31 9.03 1.84
N ALA A 64 13.96 9.82 0.99
CA ALA A 64 14.01 11.26 1.15
C ALA A 64 12.61 11.91 1.10
N TRP A 65 11.75 11.44 0.19
CA TRP A 65 10.36 11.91 0.14
C TRP A 65 9.55 11.50 1.38
N VAL A 66 9.69 10.25 1.83
CA VAL A 66 9.01 9.77 3.05
C VAL A 66 9.45 10.55 4.29
N GLN A 67 10.74 10.92 4.39
CA GLN A 67 11.26 11.66 5.55
C GLN A 67 10.80 13.13 5.57
N ARG A 68 10.63 13.76 4.41
CA ARG A 68 10.14 15.15 4.33
C ARG A 68 8.62 15.25 4.45
N ALA A 69 7.92 14.19 4.12
CA ALA A 69 6.47 14.14 4.21
C ALA A 69 6.01 14.05 5.68
N LEU A 70 5.20 15.01 6.15
CA LEU A 70 4.50 14.95 7.44
C LEU A 70 3.29 13.98 7.42
N GLY A 71 3.27 13.02 6.49
CA GLY A 71 2.15 12.11 6.23
C GLY A 71 2.36 11.23 4.99
N SER A 72 1.32 10.53 4.55
CA SER A 72 1.36 9.75 3.30
C SER A 72 1.30 10.69 2.09
N VAL A 73 2.36 10.69 1.27
CA VAL A 73 2.43 11.47 0.03
C VAL A 73 2.33 10.53 -1.18
N PHE A 74 1.44 10.88 -2.11
CA PHE A 74 1.30 10.20 -3.39
C PHE A 74 2.52 10.44 -4.26
N LEU A 75 2.87 9.45 -5.08
CA LEU A 75 4.00 9.60 -6.01
C LEU A 75 3.80 10.78 -6.97
N ARG A 76 2.59 10.95 -7.51
CA ARG A 76 2.23 12.12 -8.32
C ARG A 76 2.57 13.43 -7.61
N ASP A 77 2.11 13.60 -6.37
CA ASP A 77 2.31 14.83 -5.62
C ASP A 77 3.79 15.03 -5.25
N ALA A 78 4.51 13.95 -4.94
CA ALA A 78 5.96 14.00 -4.72
C ALA A 78 6.72 14.46 -5.97
N LEU A 79 6.31 13.99 -7.16
CA LEU A 79 6.89 14.41 -8.44
C LEU A 79 6.61 15.88 -8.76
N LEU A 80 5.43 16.38 -8.42
CA LEU A 80 5.06 17.79 -8.62
C LEU A 80 5.83 18.74 -7.69
N VAL A 81 6.06 18.32 -6.44
CA VAL A 81 6.72 19.16 -5.42
C VAL A 81 8.24 19.14 -5.55
N ASP A 82 8.84 18.00 -5.91
CA ASP A 82 10.30 17.84 -5.99
C ASP A 82 10.77 17.86 -7.45
N GLY A 83 10.83 19.04 -8.05
CA GLY A 83 11.24 19.21 -9.46
C GLY A 83 12.70 18.84 -9.75
N GLN A 84 13.57 18.75 -8.74
CA GLN A 84 14.97 18.34 -8.96
C GLN A 84 15.13 16.82 -8.98
N ARG A 85 14.45 16.10 -8.08
CA ARG A 85 14.59 14.64 -7.95
C ARG A 85 13.49 13.86 -8.65
N GLY A 86 12.36 14.52 -8.88
CA GLY A 86 11.18 13.93 -9.52
C GLY A 86 11.46 13.32 -10.88
N PRO A 87 12.11 14.03 -11.83
CA PRO A 87 12.43 13.47 -13.14
C PRO A 87 13.26 12.19 -13.06
N ARG A 88 14.24 12.14 -12.13
CA ARG A 88 15.08 10.96 -11.91
C ARG A 88 14.28 9.78 -11.38
N ALA A 89 13.48 10.01 -10.33
CA ALA A 89 12.62 8.97 -9.77
C ALA A 89 11.59 8.46 -10.79
N PHE A 90 10.99 9.35 -11.57
CA PHE A 90 10.05 8.99 -12.64
C PHE A 90 10.72 8.12 -13.70
N GLY A 91 11.89 8.51 -14.20
CA GLY A 91 12.59 7.71 -15.20
C GLY A 91 13.01 6.32 -14.66
N LEU A 92 13.36 6.20 -13.37
CA LEU A 92 13.62 4.90 -12.73
C LEU A 92 12.34 4.04 -12.62
N ILE A 93 11.18 4.65 -12.37
CA ILE A 93 9.89 3.96 -12.40
C ILE A 93 9.57 3.48 -13.82
N CYS A 94 9.79 4.30 -14.84
CA CYS A 94 9.58 3.93 -16.24
C CYS A 94 10.57 2.85 -16.72
N ALA A 95 11.81 2.88 -16.23
CA ALA A 95 12.80 1.84 -16.51
C ALA A 95 12.29 0.46 -16.06
N CYS A 96 11.63 0.36 -14.90
CA CYS A 96 11.00 -0.88 -14.45
C CYS A 96 9.91 -1.42 -15.40
N MET A 97 9.34 -0.54 -16.21
CA MET A 97 8.21 -0.84 -17.10
C MET A 97 8.62 -0.88 -18.58
N THR A 98 9.93 -0.86 -18.85
CA THR A 98 10.47 -0.99 -20.20
C THR A 98 10.45 -2.46 -20.62
N ARG A 99 9.89 -2.72 -21.81
CA ARG A 99 9.72 -4.06 -22.36
C ARG A 99 10.77 -4.40 -23.41
N ALA A 100 11.11 -3.43 -24.24
CA ALA A 100 12.10 -3.60 -25.29
C ALA A 100 12.85 -2.28 -25.54
N TYR A 101 14.05 -2.40 -26.08
CA TYR A 101 14.84 -1.27 -26.52
C TYR A 101 15.60 -1.63 -27.80
N ALA A 102 15.91 -0.62 -28.59
CA ALA A 102 16.74 -0.74 -29.78
C ALA A 102 17.74 0.44 -29.81
N PRO A 103 19.04 0.19 -30.03
CA PRO A 103 19.98 1.27 -30.28
C PRO A 103 19.60 1.98 -31.58
N LEU A 104 19.64 3.31 -31.54
CA LEU A 104 19.30 4.14 -32.68
C LEU A 104 20.58 4.75 -33.27
N PRO A 105 20.79 4.66 -34.60
CA PRO A 105 21.88 5.38 -35.25
C PRO A 105 21.74 6.88 -35.02
N THR A 106 22.84 7.59 -34.76
CA THR A 106 22.85 9.03 -34.42
C THR A 106 22.09 9.87 -35.44
N ASN A 107 22.24 9.56 -36.73
CA ASN A 107 21.59 10.25 -37.84
C ASN A 107 20.05 10.17 -37.78
N LEU A 108 19.53 9.02 -37.34
CA LEU A 108 18.09 8.81 -37.13
C LEU A 108 17.61 9.50 -35.86
N ALA A 109 18.43 9.49 -34.80
CA ALA A 109 18.12 10.21 -33.57
C ALA A 109 17.99 11.72 -33.80
N ASP A 110 18.87 12.32 -34.60
CA ASP A 110 18.78 13.75 -34.96
C ASP A 110 17.49 14.08 -35.70
N THR A 111 17.07 13.18 -36.62
CA THR A 111 15.81 13.33 -37.35
C THR A 111 14.61 13.29 -36.40
N LEU A 112 14.63 12.37 -35.43
CA LEU A 112 13.58 12.26 -34.41
C LEU A 112 13.55 13.47 -33.47
N ARG A 113 14.72 14.02 -33.09
CA ARG A 113 14.81 15.24 -32.27
C ARG A 113 14.14 16.43 -32.97
N THR A 114 14.35 16.58 -34.28
CA THR A 114 13.71 17.65 -35.06
C THR A 114 12.19 17.51 -35.20
N CYS A 115 11.64 16.29 -35.05
CA CYS A 115 10.19 16.08 -35.05
C CYS A 115 9.50 16.53 -33.75
N GLY A 116 10.25 16.88 -32.71
CA GLY A 116 9.75 17.64 -31.55
C GLY A 116 8.79 16.90 -30.61
N SER A 117 8.43 15.64 -30.88
CA SER A 117 7.56 14.86 -30.00
C SER A 117 8.37 13.94 -29.10
N ALA A 118 8.24 14.13 -27.79
CA ALA A 118 8.92 13.33 -26.77
C ALA A 118 8.34 11.90 -26.66
N ASP A 119 7.08 11.71 -27.08
CA ASP A 119 6.49 10.40 -27.38
C ASP A 119 6.33 10.26 -28.89
N LEU A 120 6.91 9.21 -29.44
CA LEU A 120 6.85 8.95 -30.87
C LEU A 120 5.56 8.21 -31.20
N SER A 121 4.82 8.70 -32.18
CA SER A 121 3.67 7.95 -32.68
C SER A 121 4.14 6.71 -33.44
N LEU A 122 3.36 5.64 -33.37
CA LEU A 122 3.61 4.43 -34.16
C LEU A 122 3.64 4.73 -35.67
N GLY A 123 2.92 5.77 -36.12
CA GLY A 123 2.91 6.23 -37.50
C GLY A 123 4.28 6.76 -37.95
N ASP A 124 4.93 7.56 -37.12
CA ASP A 124 6.27 8.10 -37.41
C ASP A 124 7.31 6.98 -37.48
N LEU A 125 7.22 6.02 -36.55
CA LEU A 125 8.12 4.88 -36.49
C LEU A 125 7.95 3.91 -37.67
N SER A 126 6.74 3.75 -38.19
CA SER A 126 6.46 2.83 -39.30
C SER A 126 7.24 3.17 -40.57
N GLY A 127 7.44 4.47 -40.85
CA GLY A 127 8.23 4.94 -41.99
C GLY A 127 9.73 4.68 -41.84
N MET A 128 10.25 4.74 -40.61
CA MET A 128 11.67 4.49 -40.29
C MET A 128 11.99 3.01 -40.09
N ALA A 129 11.04 2.24 -39.56
CA ALA A 129 11.12 0.80 -39.31
C ALA A 129 11.40 -0.03 -40.58
N LEU A 130 11.00 0.46 -41.75
CA LEU A 130 11.29 -0.17 -43.04
C LEU A 130 12.80 -0.33 -43.31
N ARG A 131 13.67 0.43 -42.62
CA ARG A 131 15.12 0.43 -42.84
C ARG A 131 15.93 -0.36 -41.79
N ASP A 132 15.34 -0.71 -40.65
CA ASP A 132 16.03 -1.46 -39.58
C ASP A 132 15.11 -2.53 -38.96
N PRO A 133 15.48 -3.83 -39.03
CA PRO A 133 14.66 -4.91 -38.50
C PRO A 133 14.50 -4.86 -36.96
N ALA A 134 15.43 -4.24 -36.22
CA ALA A 134 15.30 -4.07 -34.78
C ALA A 134 14.23 -3.03 -34.44
N LEU A 135 14.17 -1.93 -35.17
CA LEU A 135 13.14 -0.89 -35.02
C LEU A 135 11.76 -1.41 -35.44
N ALA A 136 11.68 -2.20 -36.51
CA ALA A 136 10.44 -2.82 -36.93
C ALA A 136 9.84 -3.75 -35.86
N ARG A 137 10.68 -4.55 -35.20
CA ARG A 137 10.24 -5.41 -34.10
C ARG A 137 9.77 -4.62 -32.89
N LEU A 138 10.45 -3.52 -32.57
CA LEU A 138 10.07 -2.66 -31.45
C LEU A 138 8.73 -1.96 -31.73
N ALA A 139 8.53 -1.43 -32.94
CA ALA A 139 7.28 -0.81 -33.35
C ALA A 139 6.11 -1.81 -33.36
N ASP A 140 6.34 -3.02 -33.89
CA ASP A 140 5.33 -4.09 -33.91
C ASP A 140 4.97 -4.54 -32.48
N LEU A 141 5.96 -4.73 -31.60
CA LEU A 141 5.72 -5.04 -30.19
C LEU A 141 4.95 -3.91 -29.48
N ALA A 142 5.34 -2.65 -29.71
CA ALA A 142 4.65 -1.51 -29.12
C ALA A 142 3.19 -1.39 -29.62
N GLY A 143 2.96 -1.64 -30.91
CA GLY A 143 1.61 -1.64 -31.49
C GLY A 143 0.72 -2.75 -30.94
N ARG A 144 1.26 -3.97 -30.77
CA ARG A 144 0.49 -5.12 -30.25
C ARG A 144 0.16 -4.99 -28.77
N GLU A 145 1.09 -4.49 -27.97
CA GLU A 145 0.93 -4.39 -26.51
C GLU A 145 0.40 -3.01 -26.06
N GLY A 146 0.17 -2.08 -27.00
CA GLY A 146 -0.27 -0.72 -26.68
C GLY A 146 0.77 0.08 -25.89
N LEU A 147 2.05 -0.18 -26.10
CA LEU A 147 3.15 0.49 -25.39
C LEU A 147 3.46 1.84 -26.02
N SER A 148 3.96 2.76 -25.20
CA SER A 148 4.50 4.03 -25.66
C SER A 148 5.95 3.86 -26.06
N VAL A 149 6.38 4.63 -27.07
CA VAL A 149 7.75 4.62 -27.57
C VAL A 149 8.39 5.97 -27.33
N ALA A 150 9.55 5.96 -26.68
CA ALA A 150 10.32 7.16 -26.37
C ALA A 150 11.74 7.06 -26.89
N LEU A 151 12.31 8.22 -27.24
CA LEU A 151 13.73 8.38 -27.50
C LEU A 151 14.43 8.76 -26.19
N LEU A 152 15.42 7.96 -25.80
CA LEU A 152 16.29 8.21 -24.65
C LEU A 152 17.68 8.62 -25.12
N ASP A 153 17.98 9.91 -25.00
CA ASP A 153 19.33 10.46 -25.16
C ASP A 153 20.19 10.22 -23.91
N GLN A 154 19.54 9.98 -22.78
CA GLN A 154 20.15 9.61 -21.51
C GLN A 154 19.35 8.44 -20.91
N PRO A 155 19.98 7.56 -20.14
CA PRO A 155 19.35 6.34 -19.63
C PRO A 155 18.07 6.56 -18.80
N VAL A 156 17.77 7.79 -18.39
CA VAL A 156 16.61 8.12 -17.53
C VAL A 156 15.80 9.31 -18.10
N GLY A 157 15.93 9.59 -19.39
CA GLY A 157 15.23 10.69 -20.09
C GLY A 157 13.80 10.38 -20.54
N TYR A 158 13.03 9.61 -19.77
CA TYR A 158 11.65 9.26 -20.17
C TYR A 158 10.77 10.52 -20.20
N PRO A 159 9.89 10.68 -21.20
CA PRO A 159 9.03 11.84 -21.31
C PRO A 159 8.03 11.85 -20.14
N PRO A 160 7.96 12.94 -19.35
CA PRO A 160 6.96 13.02 -18.29
C PRO A 160 5.54 12.98 -18.89
N PRO A 161 4.52 12.59 -18.10
CA PRO A 161 3.13 12.80 -18.50
C PRO A 161 2.92 14.28 -18.81
N ALA A 162 2.28 14.58 -19.95
CA ALA A 162 2.06 15.96 -20.40
C ALA A 162 1.29 16.81 -19.37
N ASP A 163 0.49 16.16 -18.51
CA ASP A 163 -0.25 16.83 -17.46
C ASP A 163 -0.34 15.91 -16.23
N LEU A 164 0.65 16.01 -15.34
CA LEU A 164 0.66 15.31 -14.05
C LEU A 164 -0.52 15.74 -13.16
N ASP A 165 -0.99 16.98 -13.28
CA ASP A 165 -2.12 17.49 -12.51
C ASP A 165 -3.44 16.85 -12.96
N SER A 166 -3.58 16.57 -14.27
CA SER A 166 -4.73 15.85 -14.84
C SER A 166 -4.83 14.38 -14.43
N LEU A 167 -3.75 13.79 -13.88
CA LEU A 167 -3.78 12.46 -13.28
C LEU A 167 -4.55 12.56 -11.95
N LEU A 168 -5.86 12.74 -12.03
CA LEU A 168 -6.76 12.73 -10.89
C LEU A 168 -6.52 11.43 -10.10
N PRO A 169 -6.43 11.47 -8.76
CA PRO A 169 -6.32 10.26 -7.98
C PRO A 169 -7.47 9.34 -8.39
N ALA A 170 -7.16 8.04 -8.61
CA ALA A 170 -8.19 7.06 -8.91
C ALA A 170 -9.30 7.20 -7.84
N PRO A 171 -10.59 7.15 -8.22
CA PRO A 171 -11.67 7.24 -7.23
C PRO A 171 -11.36 6.27 -6.11
N LEU A 172 -11.17 6.83 -4.90
CA LEU A 172 -10.54 6.20 -3.75
C LEU A 172 -10.94 4.73 -3.63
N ALA A 173 -10.11 3.82 -4.15
CA ALA A 173 -10.15 2.43 -3.76
C ALA A 173 -9.69 2.43 -2.30
N ARG A 174 -10.65 2.57 -1.37
CA ARG A 174 -10.51 2.71 0.09
C ARG A 174 -9.06 2.54 0.54
N GLN A 175 -8.30 3.62 0.45
CA GLN A 175 -6.96 3.61 0.95
C GLN A 175 -7.09 3.48 2.46
N THR A 176 -6.56 2.39 2.98
CA THR A 176 -6.45 2.20 4.41
C THR A 176 -5.39 3.21 4.84
N PHE A 177 -5.83 4.39 5.28
CA PHE A 177 -4.91 5.38 5.81
C PHE A 177 -4.07 4.71 6.90
N PRO A 178 -2.80 5.10 7.14
CA PRO A 178 -2.02 4.54 8.24
C PRO A 178 -2.71 4.70 9.61
N ALA A 179 -3.65 5.65 9.73
CA ALA A 179 -4.54 5.78 10.89
C ALA A 179 -5.56 4.63 11.07
N ASP A 180 -5.84 3.87 10.01
CA ASP A 180 -6.78 2.74 9.95
C ASP A 180 -6.08 1.37 9.93
N ALA A 181 -4.74 1.34 9.93
CA ALA A 181 -3.98 0.09 10.10
C ALA A 181 -3.97 -0.33 11.59
N PHE A 182 -4.24 -1.60 11.86
CA PHE A 182 -4.12 -2.17 13.20
C PHE A 182 -2.64 -2.22 13.60
N GLU A 183 -2.30 -1.54 14.69
CA GLU A 183 -0.94 -1.52 15.23
C GLU A 183 -0.88 -2.44 16.47
N PRO A 184 -0.08 -3.51 16.45
CA PRO A 184 0.02 -4.42 17.58
C PRO A 184 0.55 -3.70 18.84
N PRO A 185 0.13 -4.10 20.05
CA PRO A 185 0.62 -3.50 21.29
C PRO A 185 2.12 -3.73 21.48
N VAL A 186 2.86 -2.63 21.67
CA VAL A 186 4.30 -2.61 21.96
C VAL A 186 4.60 -1.93 23.30
N GLY A 187 5.73 -2.27 23.91
CA GLY A 187 6.22 -1.66 25.16
C GLY A 187 5.29 -1.83 26.36
N VAL A 188 5.13 -0.77 27.15
CA VAL A 188 4.30 -0.75 28.39
C VAL A 188 2.85 -1.15 28.13
N ARG A 189 2.29 -0.80 26.97
CA ARG A 189 0.92 -1.17 26.57
C ARG A 189 0.77 -2.68 26.44
N ARG A 190 1.78 -3.36 25.90
CA ARG A 190 1.82 -4.82 25.80
C ARG A 190 1.87 -5.44 27.19
N SER A 191 2.76 -4.95 28.06
CA SER A 191 2.89 -5.48 29.42
C SER A 191 1.60 -5.34 30.22
N LEU A 192 0.91 -4.20 30.11
CA LEU A 192 -0.35 -3.96 30.79
C LEU A 192 -1.48 -4.85 30.24
N ALA A 193 -1.60 -4.98 28.92
CA ALA A 193 -2.58 -5.88 28.30
C ALA A 193 -2.31 -7.34 28.69
N VAL A 194 -1.06 -7.79 28.66
CA VAL A 194 -0.68 -9.15 29.07
C VAL A 194 -0.97 -9.39 30.55
N ALA A 195 -0.63 -8.45 31.43
CA ALA A 195 -0.93 -8.57 32.87
C ALA A 195 -2.43 -8.70 33.13
N LEU A 196 -3.27 -7.93 32.44
CA LEU A 196 -4.73 -8.01 32.54
C LEU A 196 -5.27 -9.36 32.04
N VAL A 197 -4.77 -9.86 30.90
CA VAL A 197 -5.15 -11.20 30.41
C VAL A 197 -4.75 -12.28 31.40
N VAL A 198 -3.51 -12.25 31.89
CA VAL A 198 -3.01 -13.24 32.85
C VAL A 198 -3.83 -13.20 34.14
N ALA A 199 -4.13 -12.01 34.67
CA ALA A 199 -4.97 -11.86 35.85
C ALA A 199 -6.40 -12.40 35.62
N GLY A 200 -7.03 -12.06 34.49
CA GLY A 200 -8.35 -12.57 34.12
C GLY A 200 -8.38 -14.09 33.94
N MET A 201 -7.38 -14.66 33.26
CA MET A 201 -7.24 -16.11 33.09
C MET A 201 -6.97 -16.83 34.40
N THR A 202 -6.12 -16.27 35.27
CA THR A 202 -5.83 -16.86 36.59
C THR A 202 -7.09 -16.91 37.44
N LEU A 203 -7.87 -15.82 37.45
CA LEU A 203 -9.15 -15.76 38.15
C LEU A 203 -10.21 -16.71 37.58
N LEU A 204 -10.06 -17.16 36.34
CA LEU A 204 -10.97 -18.13 35.71
C LEU A 204 -10.51 -19.57 35.93
N ILE A 205 -9.20 -19.83 35.85
CA ILE A 205 -8.61 -21.18 35.91
C ILE A 205 -8.48 -21.67 37.37
N VAL A 206 -8.06 -20.83 38.31
CA VAL A 206 -7.83 -21.23 39.71
C VAL A 206 -9.11 -21.79 40.38
N PRO A 207 -10.29 -21.15 40.27
CA PRO A 207 -11.52 -21.68 40.84
C PRO A 207 -11.97 -22.98 40.17
N MET A 208 -11.78 -23.09 38.85
CA MET A 208 -12.12 -24.30 38.08
C MET A 208 -11.28 -25.50 38.49
N LEU A 209 -9.97 -25.31 38.72
CA LEU A 209 -9.09 -26.38 39.23
C LEU A 209 -9.48 -26.81 40.66
N GLY A 210 -10.06 -25.90 41.45
CA GLY A 210 -10.60 -26.18 42.78
C GLY A 210 -12.03 -26.75 42.79
N GLY A 211 -12.62 -27.05 41.62
CA GLY A 211 -13.97 -27.63 41.52
C GLY A 211 -15.13 -26.65 41.77
N SER A 212 -14.85 -25.35 41.82
CA SER A 212 -15.87 -24.30 41.94
C SER A 212 -16.22 -23.75 40.56
N ILE A 213 -17.46 -23.94 40.13
CA ILE A 213 -17.99 -23.33 38.92
C ILE A 213 -18.52 -21.95 39.30
N PRO A 214 -17.98 -20.85 38.73
CA PRO A 214 -18.47 -19.52 39.05
C PRO A 214 -19.95 -19.37 38.62
N GLU A 215 -20.79 -18.87 39.53
CA GLU A 215 -22.22 -18.65 39.28
C GLU A 215 -22.48 -17.60 38.16
N HIS A 216 -21.49 -16.73 37.90
CA HIS A 216 -21.52 -15.72 36.85
C HIS A 216 -20.28 -15.81 35.94
N PRO A 217 -20.36 -16.40 34.74
CA PRO A 217 -19.26 -16.51 33.79
C PRO A 217 -18.87 -15.15 33.17
N ALA A 218 -19.71 -14.13 33.31
CA ALA A 218 -19.46 -12.77 32.83
C ALA A 218 -18.95 -11.80 33.92
N GLY A 219 -18.41 -12.32 35.02
CA GLY A 219 -17.90 -11.51 36.12
C GLY A 219 -16.59 -10.78 35.83
N LEU A 220 -15.88 -10.43 36.90
CA LEU A 220 -14.58 -9.78 36.89
C LEU A 220 -13.52 -10.39 35.92
N PRO A 221 -13.39 -11.73 35.76
CA PRO A 221 -12.42 -12.28 34.81
C PRO A 221 -12.71 -11.89 33.35
N LEU A 222 -13.98 -11.89 32.92
CA LEU A 222 -14.36 -11.47 31.57
C LEU A 222 -14.11 -9.97 31.38
N ALA A 223 -14.38 -9.16 32.41
CA ALA A 223 -14.10 -7.71 32.39
C ALA A 223 -12.61 -7.42 32.20
N LEU A 224 -11.73 -8.17 32.86
CA LEU A 224 -10.28 -8.00 32.72
C LEU A 224 -9.80 -8.38 31.31
N ILE A 225 -10.36 -9.45 30.73
CA ILE A 225 -10.02 -9.90 29.38
C ILE A 225 -10.51 -8.88 28.33
N THR A 226 -11.73 -8.35 28.46
CA THR A 226 -12.24 -7.32 27.55
C THR A 226 -11.48 -6.00 27.70
N LEU A 227 -11.12 -5.61 28.92
CA LEU A 227 -10.27 -4.44 29.18
C LEU A 227 -8.88 -4.62 28.55
N ALA A 228 -8.28 -5.80 28.68
CA ALA A 228 -6.99 -6.11 28.07
C ALA A 228 -7.04 -5.97 26.55
N LEU A 229 -8.12 -6.45 25.93
CA LEU A 229 -8.36 -6.29 24.50
C LEU A 229 -8.48 -4.80 24.13
N MET A 230 -9.29 -4.03 24.86
CA MET A 230 -9.49 -2.60 24.59
C MET A 230 -8.20 -1.78 24.75
N VAL A 231 -7.40 -2.08 25.77
CA VAL A 231 -6.07 -1.49 25.98
C VAL A 231 -5.11 -1.90 24.85
N GLY A 232 -5.13 -3.17 24.46
CA GLY A 232 -4.29 -3.71 23.39
C GLY A 232 -4.50 -3.00 22.06
N ILE A 233 -5.77 -2.79 21.69
CA ILE A 233 -6.18 -2.13 20.43
C ILE A 233 -6.18 -0.61 20.51
N ARG A 234 -5.88 -0.02 21.68
CA ARG A 234 -5.97 1.43 21.92
C ARG A 234 -7.35 1.98 21.54
N ALA A 235 -8.41 1.30 22.00
CA ALA A 235 -9.79 1.71 21.78
C ALA A 235 -10.00 3.17 22.23
N ARG A 236 -10.85 3.92 21.53
CA ARG A 236 -11.25 5.26 22.00
C ARG A 236 -12.41 5.11 22.98
N TRP A 237 -12.87 6.23 23.55
CA TRP A 237 -14.02 6.26 24.47
C TRP A 237 -15.23 5.48 23.94
N LEU A 238 -15.51 5.55 22.64
CA LEU A 238 -16.60 4.79 22.01
C LEU A 238 -16.42 3.27 22.14
N GLY A 239 -15.20 2.75 21.91
CA GLY A 239 -14.91 1.33 22.11
C GLY A 239 -15.03 0.90 23.58
N PHE A 240 -14.57 1.72 24.52
CA PHE A 240 -14.73 1.44 25.96
C PHE A 240 -16.19 1.44 26.40
N VAL A 241 -16.98 2.43 25.98
CA VAL A 241 -18.42 2.49 26.31
C VAL A 241 -19.17 1.33 25.65
N GLY A 242 -18.85 1.00 24.39
CA GLY A 242 -19.44 -0.15 23.70
C GLY A 242 -19.13 -1.48 24.37
N ALA A 243 -17.88 -1.70 24.80
CA ALA A 243 -17.48 -2.88 25.56
C ALA A 243 -18.16 -2.95 26.94
N LEU A 244 -18.32 -1.81 27.61
CA LEU A 244 -19.06 -1.71 28.87
C LEU A 244 -20.54 -2.08 28.69
N CYS A 245 -21.19 -1.58 27.63
CA CYS A 245 -22.57 -1.95 27.31
C CYS A 245 -22.72 -3.46 27.11
N MET A 246 -21.80 -4.08 26.37
CA MET A 246 -21.78 -5.53 26.15
C MET A 246 -21.51 -6.32 27.44
N TRP A 247 -20.67 -5.80 28.32
CA TRP A 247 -20.39 -6.41 29.62
C TRP A 247 -21.56 -6.27 30.61
N LEU A 248 -22.33 -5.18 30.53
CA LEU A 248 -23.46 -4.93 31.43
C LEU A 248 -24.61 -5.91 31.17
N VAL A 249 -24.89 -6.25 29.91
CA VAL A 249 -25.99 -7.16 29.51
C VAL A 249 -26.03 -8.46 30.34
N PRO A 250 -24.95 -9.26 30.42
CA PRO A 250 -24.94 -10.51 31.19
C PRO A 250 -24.87 -10.30 32.71
N ASN A 251 -24.67 -9.07 33.18
CA ASN A 251 -24.64 -8.72 34.61
C ASN A 251 -25.91 -7.98 35.08
N LEU A 252 -26.93 -7.84 34.21
CA LEU A 252 -28.21 -7.28 34.60
C LEU A 252 -28.95 -8.22 35.56
N PRO A 253 -29.65 -7.69 36.58
CA PRO A 253 -30.29 -8.48 37.64
C PRO A 253 -31.37 -9.45 37.15
N GLY A 254 -31.84 -9.31 35.91
CA GLY A 254 -32.81 -10.20 35.26
C GLY A 254 -32.20 -11.31 34.40
N PHE A 255 -30.88 -11.36 34.21
CA PHE A 255 -30.23 -12.33 33.32
C PHE A 255 -29.77 -13.56 34.11
N ARG A 256 -30.39 -14.72 33.88
CA ARG A 256 -29.97 -16.02 34.45
C ARG A 256 -29.61 -16.99 33.33
N HIS A 257 -28.75 -17.97 33.61
CA HIS A 257 -28.31 -18.96 32.61
C HIS A 257 -29.43 -19.79 31.98
N SER A 258 -30.60 -19.82 32.63
CA SER A 258 -31.82 -20.49 32.18
C SER A 258 -32.80 -19.57 31.45
N SER A 259 -32.45 -18.30 31.26
CA SER A 259 -33.31 -17.29 30.64
C SER A 259 -33.53 -17.59 29.16
N GLY A 260 -34.79 -17.78 28.77
CA GLY A 260 -35.15 -17.96 27.36
C GLY A 260 -34.89 -16.70 26.54
N LEU A 261 -34.84 -16.85 25.21
CA LEU A 261 -34.64 -15.74 24.25
C LEU A 261 -35.59 -14.54 24.45
N ILE A 262 -36.75 -14.76 25.07
CA ILE A 262 -37.76 -13.73 25.37
C ILE A 262 -37.32 -12.82 26.53
N GLU A 263 -36.54 -13.34 27.49
CA GLU A 263 -36.02 -12.55 28.63
C GLU A 263 -34.82 -11.67 28.24
N LEU A 264 -34.24 -11.92 27.06
CA LEU A 264 -33.19 -11.09 26.43
C LEU A 264 -33.74 -9.83 25.76
N LEU A 265 -35.03 -9.79 25.42
CA LEU A 265 -35.69 -8.68 24.73
C LEU A 265 -35.45 -7.28 25.36
N PRO A 266 -35.52 -7.10 26.70
CA PRO A 266 -35.24 -5.80 27.33
C PRO A 266 -33.77 -5.38 27.24
N SER A 267 -32.85 -6.33 27.08
CA SER A 267 -31.40 -6.06 26.97
C SER A 267 -30.91 -5.84 25.53
N LEU A 268 -31.76 -6.17 24.55
CA LEU A 268 -31.49 -6.06 23.11
C LEU A 268 -31.12 -4.63 22.67
N PRO A 269 -31.77 -3.55 23.15
CA PRO A 269 -31.37 -2.18 22.82
C PRO A 269 -29.94 -1.86 23.29
N LEU A 270 -29.57 -2.30 24.49
CA LEU A 270 -28.23 -2.07 25.04
C LEU A 270 -27.16 -2.84 24.25
N LEU A 271 -27.49 -4.05 23.81
CA LEU A 271 -26.63 -4.87 22.95
C LEU A 271 -26.45 -4.22 21.57
N ILE A 272 -27.53 -3.72 20.95
CA ILE A 272 -27.48 -2.99 19.67
C ILE A 272 -26.62 -1.73 19.80
N VAL A 273 -26.82 -0.95 20.86
CA VAL A 273 -26.04 0.27 21.11
C VAL A 273 -24.57 -0.07 21.36
N GLY A 274 -24.29 -1.09 22.18
CA GLY A 274 -22.93 -1.56 22.44
C GLY A 274 -22.20 -1.99 21.16
N MET A 275 -22.89 -2.77 20.33
CA MET A 275 -22.38 -3.21 19.03
C MET A 275 -22.17 -2.04 18.07
N ALA A 276 -23.12 -1.10 17.99
CA ALA A 276 -23.01 0.09 17.16
C ALA A 276 -21.81 0.95 17.56
N LEU A 277 -21.60 1.17 18.86
CA LEU A 277 -20.44 1.92 19.37
C LEU A 277 -19.11 1.24 19.05
N LEU A 278 -19.04 -0.09 19.15
CA LEU A 278 -17.87 -0.87 18.75
C LEU A 278 -17.60 -0.79 17.24
N ILE A 279 -18.64 -0.82 16.39
CA ILE A 279 -18.52 -0.69 14.93
C ILE A 279 -18.13 0.75 14.52
N LEU A 280 -18.56 1.76 15.29
CA LEU A 280 -18.20 3.15 15.04
C LEU A 280 -16.76 3.47 15.46
N ASP A 281 -16.19 2.71 16.40
CA ASP A 281 -14.81 2.87 16.82
C ASP A 281 -13.82 2.47 15.70
N ARG A 282 -13.02 3.44 15.27
CA ARG A 282 -12.06 3.27 14.16
C ARG A 282 -11.03 2.18 14.45
N ARG A 283 -10.57 2.03 15.70
CA ARG A 283 -9.51 1.07 16.07
C ARG A 283 -10.05 -0.35 16.18
N VAL A 284 -11.29 -0.51 16.64
CA VAL A 284 -12.01 -1.79 16.61
C VAL A 284 -12.25 -2.24 15.17
N ARG A 285 -12.64 -1.33 14.26
CA ARG A 285 -12.75 -1.65 12.83
C ARG A 285 -11.42 -2.07 12.20
N ALA A 286 -10.33 -1.38 12.53
CA ALA A 286 -9.00 -1.71 12.05
C ALA A 286 -8.58 -3.14 12.47
N LEU A 287 -8.82 -3.51 13.73
CA LEU A 287 -8.63 -4.88 14.22
C LEU A 287 -9.45 -5.88 13.39
N TRP A 288 -10.74 -5.59 13.17
CA TRP A 288 -11.62 -6.51 12.41
C TRP A 288 -11.17 -6.72 10.97
N VAL A 289 -10.71 -5.66 10.30
CA VAL A 289 -10.16 -5.75 8.95
C VAL A 289 -8.90 -6.62 8.95
N TRP A 290 -8.01 -6.41 9.93
CA TRP A 290 -6.79 -7.20 10.08
C TRP A 290 -7.09 -8.69 10.35
N VAL A 291 -8.03 -9.01 11.25
CA VAL A 291 -8.44 -10.40 11.52
C VAL A 291 -9.02 -11.05 10.26
N ARG A 292 -9.90 -10.37 9.52
CA ARG A 292 -10.45 -10.91 8.26
C ARG A 292 -9.36 -11.19 7.21
N GLN A 293 -8.33 -10.36 7.15
CA GLN A 293 -7.20 -10.58 6.24
C GLN A 293 -6.33 -11.77 6.66
N GLN A 294 -6.24 -12.09 7.95
CA GLN A 294 -5.48 -13.26 8.42
C GLN A 294 -6.27 -14.57 8.30
N VAL A 295 -7.59 -14.55 8.51
CA VAL A 295 -8.45 -15.74 8.42
C VAL A 295 -8.84 -16.08 6.98
N GLY A 296 -8.81 -15.10 6.06
CA GLY A 296 -9.03 -15.30 4.63
C GLY A 296 -7.80 -15.80 3.85
N ARG A 297 -6.73 -16.20 4.54
CA ARG A 297 -5.55 -16.89 4.02
C ARG A 297 -5.53 -18.32 4.54
#